data_AF-A0A7V5LZD6-F1
#
_entry.id   AF-A0A7V5LZD6-F1
#
_cell.length_a   1.000
_cell.length_b   1.000
_cell.length_c   1.000
_cell.angle_alpha   90.00
_cell.angle_beta   90.00
_cell.angle_gamma   90.00
#
_symmetry.space_group_name_H-M   'P 1'
#
loop_
_entity.id
_entity.type
_entity.pdbx_description
1 polymer ?
#
loop_
_entity_poly.entity_id
_entity_poly.type
_entity_poly.pdbx_seq_one_letter_code
_entity_poly.pdbx_strand_id
1 'polypeptide(L)' 'MNFAGHGGKEIVERVVFSQAEAKEKIEGLEEIEVTGRCARECINICYGFFTPLEGFMRKEDVISVCEKMTL' A
#
# COMPACT_ATOMS: atom_id res chain seq x y z
N MET A 1 -9.47 8.21 -15.69
CA MET A 1 -10.54 8.73 -14.83
C MET A 1 -9.90 8.99 -13.48
N ASN A 2 -10.15 10.14 -12.86
CA ASN A 2 -9.57 10.48 -11.57
C ASN A 2 -10.66 10.27 -10.52
N PHE A 3 -10.43 9.34 -9.59
CA PHE A 3 -11.38 9.02 -8.52
C PHE A 3 -10.94 9.69 -7.23
N ALA A 4 -11.89 10.31 -6.51
CA ALA A 4 -11.64 10.83 -5.18
C ALA A 4 -11.79 9.69 -4.15
N GLY A 5 -10.72 9.42 -3.41
CA GLY A 5 -10.65 8.49 -2.30
C GLY A 5 -10.91 9.17 -0.95
N HIS A 6 -10.59 8.47 0.14
CA HIS A 6 -10.79 8.98 1.48
C HIS A 6 -9.98 10.26 1.75
N GLY A 7 -10.54 11.17 2.57
CA GLY A 7 -9.90 12.46 2.88
C GLY A 7 -9.79 13.41 1.68
N GLY A 8 -10.55 13.19 0.60
CA GLY A 8 -10.49 14.00 -0.62
C GLY A 8 -9.21 13.81 -1.43
N LYS A 9 -8.42 12.76 -1.13
CA LYS A 9 -7.19 12.44 -1.84
C LYS A 9 -7.51 11.61 -3.08
N GLU A 10 -6.79 11.85 -4.17
CA GLU A 10 -6.95 11.07 -5.38
C GLU A 10 -6.53 9.61 -5.15
N ILE A 11 -7.29 8.67 -5.71
CA ILE A 11 -6.90 7.26 -5.74
C ILE A 11 -5.75 7.10 -6.73
N VAL A 12 -4.61 6.65 -6.23
CA VAL A 12 -3.40 6.43 -7.03
C VAL A 12 -3.10 4.94 -7.10
N GLU A 13 -3.11 4.39 -8.32
CA GLU A 13 -2.67 3.03 -8.59
C GLU A 13 -1.15 2.98 -8.70
N ARG A 14 -0.52 2.12 -7.88
CA ARG A 14 0.94 1.95 -7.74
C ARG A 14 1.40 0.57 -8.22
N VAL A 15 0.65 -0.05 -9.14
CA VAL A 15 0.95 -1.38 -9.67
C VAL A 15 1.92 -1.25 -10.85
N VAL A 16 3.00 -2.03 -10.82
CA VAL A 16 3.88 -2.21 -11.99
C VAL A 16 3.33 -3.36 -12.83
N PHE A 17 2.75 -3.04 -13.98
CA PHE A 17 2.10 -4.04 -14.84
C PHE A 17 3.11 -4.86 -15.67
N SER A 18 4.27 -4.29 -15.97
CA SER A 18 5.32 -4.97 -16.74
C SER A 18 6.13 -5.88 -15.84
N GLN A 19 6.16 -7.18 -16.13
CA GLN A 19 7.02 -8.11 -15.39
C GLN A 19 8.52 -7.80 -15.57
N ALA A 20 8.93 -7.25 -16.72
CA ALA A 20 10.32 -6.87 -16.94
C ALA A 20 10.71 -5.69 -16.04
N GLU A 21 9.85 -4.67 -15.97
CA GLU A 21 10.06 -3.51 -15.08
C GLU A 21 10.02 -3.90 -13.60
N ALA A 22 9.11 -4.80 -13.23
CA ALA A 22 9.03 -5.30 -11.85
C ALA A 22 10.33 -6.01 -11.43
N LYS A 23 10.89 -6.85 -12.32
CA LYS A 23 12.18 -7.53 -12.07
C LYS A 23 13.34 -6.56 -11.90
N GLU A 24 13.41 -5.53 -12.74
CA GLU A 24 14.44 -4.49 -12.63
C GLU A 24 14.33 -3.72 -11.30
N LYS A 25 13.12 -3.35 -10.89
CA LYS A 25 12.89 -2.59 -9.65
C LYS A 25 13.23 -3.34 -8.37
N ILE A 26 13.14 -4.67 -8.37
CA ILE A 26 13.43 -5.50 -7.20
C ILE A 26 14.86 -6.05 -7.21
N GLU A 27 15.63 -5.83 -8.27
CA GLU A 27 16.98 -6.37 -8.40
C GLU A 27 17.88 -5.87 -7.26
N GLY A 28 18.51 -6.81 -6.54
CA GLY A 28 19.42 -6.51 -5.43
C GLY A 28 18.73 -6.13 -4.12
N LEU A 29 17.40 -6.15 -4.03
CA LEU A 29 16.68 -5.99 -2.77
C LEU A 29 16.66 -7.31 -1.97
N GLU A 30 16.66 -7.18 -0.64
CA GLU A 30 16.46 -8.32 0.26
C GLU A 30 15.03 -8.84 0.14
N GLU A 31 14.89 -10.14 -0.08
CA GLU A 31 13.58 -10.80 -0.11
C GLU A 31 13.09 -11.10 1.31
N ILE A 32 11.87 -10.66 1.62
CA ILE A 32 11.22 -10.91 2.91
C ILE A 32 9.95 -11.71 2.67
N GLU A 33 9.87 -12.90 3.24
CA GLU A 33 8.65 -13.70 3.20
C GLU A 33 7.52 -13.00 3.95
N VAL A 34 6.35 -12.92 3.31
CA VAL A 34 5.15 -12.34 3.90
C VAL A 34 4.04 -13.37 3.96
N THR A 35 3.21 -13.28 5.00
CA THR A 35 2.02 -14.13 5.08
C THR A 35 1.02 -13.77 3.98
N GLY A 36 0.14 -14.72 3.61
CA GLY A 36 -0.93 -14.44 2.65
C GLY A 36 -1.88 -13.30 3.07
N ARG A 37 -1.97 -12.99 4.37
CA ARG A 37 -2.71 -11.80 4.85
C ARG A 37 -2.00 -10.52 4.45
N CYS A 38 -0.70 -10.40 4.77
CA CYS A 38 0.12 -9.24 4.39
C CYS A 38 0.14 -9.02 2.87
N ALA A 39 0.23 -10.10 2.08
CA ALA A 39 0.20 -10.00 0.63
C ALA A 39 -1.10 -9.37 0.09
N ARG A 40 -2.26 -9.68 0.70
CA ARG A 40 -3.54 -9.04 0.32
C ARG A 40 -3.59 -7.57 0.70
N GLU A 41 -2.99 -7.18 1.82
CA GLU A 41 -2.90 -5.76 2.18
C GLU A 41 -2.01 -4.98 1.20
N CYS A 42 -0.90 -5.57 0.74
CA CYS A 42 -0.09 -4.97 -0.34
C CYS A 42 -0.95 -4.69 -1.59
N ILE A 43 -1.78 -5.65 -2.00
CA ILE A 43 -2.71 -5.48 -3.14
C ILE A 43 -3.68 -4.32 -2.86
N ASN A 44 -4.31 -4.27 -1.69
CA ASN A 44 -5.25 -3.20 -1.33
C ASN A 44 -4.60 -1.80 -1.39
N ILE A 45 -3.36 -1.68 -0.89
CA ILE A 45 -2.58 -0.44 -0.92
C ILE A 45 -2.19 -0.08 -2.35
N CYS A 46 -1.65 -1.03 -3.12
CA CYS A 46 -1.17 -0.79 -4.49
C CYS A 46 -2.28 -0.36 -5.44
N TYR A 47 -3.47 -0.95 -5.36
CA TYR A 47 -4.63 -0.53 -6.18
C TYR A 47 -5.33 0.73 -5.64
N GLY A 48 -4.87 1.28 -4.51
CA GLY A 48 -5.40 2.51 -3.93
C GLY A 48 -6.73 2.36 -3.18
N PHE A 49 -7.18 1.14 -2.88
CA PHE A 49 -8.39 0.92 -2.05
C PHE A 49 -8.24 1.50 -0.65
N PHE A 50 -7.00 1.58 -0.16
CA PHE A 50 -6.66 2.17 1.14
C PHE A 50 -6.18 3.62 1.06
N THR A 51 -6.37 4.30 -0.08
CA THR A 51 -6.07 5.75 -0.21
C THR A 51 -6.62 6.50 1.02
N PRO A 52 -5.79 7.27 1.74
CA PRO A 52 -4.48 7.80 1.33
C PRO A 52 -3.25 6.98 1.73
N LEU A 53 -3.39 5.79 2.30
CA LEU A 53 -2.25 4.96 2.67
C LEU A 53 -1.40 4.57 1.45
N GLU A 54 -0.08 4.68 1.62
CA GLU A 54 0.90 4.34 0.58
C GLU A 54 1.82 3.18 1.00
N GLY A 55 1.57 2.60 2.18
CA GLY A 55 2.36 1.51 2.75
C GLY A 55 1.78 1.02 4.08
N PHE A 56 2.49 0.09 4.73
CA PHE A 56 2.11 -0.39 6.06
C PHE A 56 2.24 0.73 7.11
N MET A 57 1.28 0.76 8.03
CA MET A 57 1.25 1.66 9.16
C MET A 57 2.48 1.47 10.06
N ARG A 58 3.03 2.59 10.56
CA ARG A 58 4.05 2.58 11.61
C ARG A 58 3.39 2.40 12.98
N LYS A 59 4.21 2.23 14.02
CA LYS A 59 3.73 1.99 15.37
C LYS A 59 2.77 3.08 15.85
N GLU A 60 3.10 4.34 15.60
CA GLU A 60 2.32 5.50 16.01
C GLU A 60 0.97 5.54 15.29
N ASP A 61 0.96 5.24 14.00
CA ASP A 61 -0.25 5.12 13.17
C ASP A 61 -1.18 4.04 13.72
N VAL A 62 -0.63 2.85 14.03
CA VAL A 62 -1.40 1.73 14.59
C VAL A 62 -2.00 2.12 15.94
N ILE A 63 -1.22 2.74 16.84
CA ILE A 63 -1.72 3.19 18.15
C ILE A 63 -2.88 4.18 17.96
N SER A 64 -2.70 5.18 17.09
CA SER A 64 -3.73 6.18 16.81
C SER A 64 -5.01 5.55 16.23
N VAL A 65 -4.89 4.61 15.29
CA VAL A 65 -6.04 3.90 14.73
C VAL A 65 -6.75 3.06 15.78
N CYS A 66 -6.01 2.30 16.59
CA CYS A 66 -6.60 1.45 17.63
C CYS A 66 -7.33 2.26 18.71
N GLU A 67 -6.83 3.44 19.07
CA GLU A 67 -7.43 4.27 20.11
C GLU A 67 -8.53 5.19 19.60
N LYS A 68 -8.39 5.72 18.38
CA LYS A 68 -9.16 6.87 17.89
C LYS A 68 -9.73 6.69 16.48
N MET A 69 -9.38 5.61 15.79
CA MET A 69 -9.72 5.39 14.38
C MET A 69 -9.27 6.56 13.47
N THR A 70 -8.10 7.13 13.75
CA THR A 70 -7.51 8.24 13.00
C THR A 70 -6.07 7.92 12.55
N LEU A 71 -5.69 8.46 11.40
CA LEU A 71 -4.34 8.48 10.83
C LEU A 71 -3.89 9.92 10.59
#